data_AF-A0AAV1ZX90-F1
#
_entry.id   AF-A0AAV1ZX90-F1
#
_cell.length_a   1.000
_cell.length_b   1.000
_cell.length_c   1.000
_cell.angle_alpha   90.00
_cell.angle_beta   90.00
_cell.angle_gamma   90.00
#
_symmetry.space_group_name_H-M   'P 1'
#
loop_
_entity.id
_entity.type
_entity.pdbx_description
1 polymer ?
#
loop_
_entity_poly.entity_id
_entity_poly.type
_entity_poly.pdbx_seq_one_letter_code
_entity_poly.pdbx_strand_id
1 'polypeptide(L)'
;MVFKCSVPFCRGNYDNGPKVSVFSLPKNEELKKKWLHAIPRENMPSTKNFKVCELHFDPADVRRHSEYFDAKTDVAIKPCKATYECLI
;
A
#
# COMPACT_ATOMS: atom_id res chain seq x y z
N MET A 1 3.07 -15.53 2.90
CA MET A 1 3.39 -14.94 4.21
C MET A 1 2.60 -13.65 4.35
N VAL A 2 1.88 -13.44 5.45
CA VAL A 2 1.06 -12.23 5.67
C VAL A 2 1.89 -11.20 6.43
N PHE A 3 2.01 -9.99 5.88
CA PHE A 3 2.72 -8.89 6.53
C PHE A 3 1.76 -8.08 7.41
N LYS A 4 2.11 -7.93 8.68
CA LYS A 4 1.36 -7.16 9.68
C LYS A 4 1.79 -5.69 9.65
N CYS A 5 0.88 -4.80 10.00
CA CYS A 5 1.20 -3.37 10.12
C CYS A 5 2.17 -3.13 11.29
N SER A 6 3.19 -2.28 11.09
CA SER A 6 4.17 -1.90 12.10
C SER A 6 3.72 -0.77 13.01
N VAL A 7 2.65 -0.06 12.65
CA VAL A 7 2.14 1.10 13.40
C VAL A 7 1.55 0.62 14.73
N PRO A 8 1.91 1.24 15.88
CA PRO A 8 1.36 0.88 17.18
C PRO A 8 -0.17 0.89 17.17
N PHE A 9 -0.77 -0.06 17.88
CA PHE A 9 -2.24 -0.23 18.02
C PHE A 9 -3.01 -0.53 16.73
N CYS A 10 -2.36 -0.55 15.55
CA CYS A 10 -2.99 -0.97 14.32
C CYS A 10 -3.15 -2.49 14.28
N ARG A 11 -4.35 -2.97 13.94
CA ARG A 11 -4.66 -4.40 13.79
C ARG A 11 -4.72 -4.85 12.32
N GLY A 12 -4.19 -4.06 11.38
CA GLY A 12 -4.16 -4.42 9.97
C GLY A 12 -3.40 -5.74 9.71
N ASN A 13 -4.05 -6.67 9.02
CA ASN A 13 -3.54 -8.02 8.70
C ASN A 13 -3.21 -8.93 9.90
N TYR A 14 -3.74 -8.63 11.09
CA TYR A 14 -3.77 -9.57 12.21
C TYR A 14 -4.91 -10.59 12.02
N ASP A 15 -4.92 -11.67 12.80
CA ASP A 15 -5.86 -12.79 12.61
C ASP A 15 -7.33 -12.33 12.70
N ASN A 16 -7.64 -11.47 13.67
CA ASN A 16 -8.95 -10.85 13.86
C ASN A 16 -9.04 -9.42 13.30
N GLY A 17 -8.10 -9.06 12.41
CA GLY A 17 -7.97 -7.71 11.87
C GLY A 17 -8.51 -7.57 10.44
N PRO A 18 -8.76 -6.33 9.98
CA PRO A 18 -9.12 -6.11 8.59
C PRO A 18 -7.98 -6.54 7.67
N LYS A 19 -8.33 -7.14 6.53
CA LYS A 19 -7.37 -7.42 5.45
C LYS A 19 -7.13 -6.12 4.69
N VAL A 20 -5.89 -5.67 4.72
CA VAL A 20 -5.49 -4.35 4.21
C VAL A 20 -4.22 -4.47 3.38
N SER A 21 -4.12 -3.60 2.38
CA SER A 21 -2.90 -3.42 1.61
C SER A 21 -1.83 -2.83 2.51
N VAL A 22 -0.59 -3.29 2.33
CA VAL A 22 0.56 -2.80 3.10
C VAL A 22 1.67 -2.33 2.19
N PHE A 23 2.30 -1.23 2.59
CA PHE A 23 3.37 -0.58 1.86
C PHE A 23 4.70 -0.81 2.54
N SER A 24 5.74 -0.97 1.73
CA SER A 24 7.11 -1.05 2.21
C SER A 24 7.67 0.34 2.46
N LEU A 25 8.72 0.43 3.27
CA LEU A 25 9.47 1.67 3.38
C LEU A 25 9.96 2.14 2.00
N PRO A 26 9.92 3.46 1.74
CA PRO A 26 10.41 4.05 0.51
C PRO A 26 11.93 3.82 0.39
N LYS A 27 12.43 3.76 -0.85
CA LYS A 27 13.87 3.69 -1.15
C LYS A 27 14.59 5.01 -0.87
N ASN A 28 13.87 6.13 -0.90
CA ASN A 28 14.42 7.44 -0.57
C ASN A 28 14.64 7.53 0.95
N GLU A 29 15.91 7.72 1.35
CA GLU A 29 16.31 7.76 2.75
C GLU A 29 15.70 8.94 3.54
N GLU A 30 15.47 10.08 2.92
CA GLU A 30 14.83 11.22 3.60
C GLU A 30 13.38 10.92 3.94
N LEU A 31 12.65 10.36 2.97
CA LEU A 31 11.24 10.00 3.14
C LEU A 31 11.09 8.84 4.11
N LYS A 32 12.02 7.89 4.08
CA LYS A 32 12.13 6.80 5.06
C LYS A 32 12.37 7.33 6.47
N LYS A 33 13.26 8.31 6.66
CA LYS A 33 13.47 8.97 7.97
C LYS A 33 12.20 9.65 8.46
N LYS A 34 11.46 10.36 7.57
CA LYS A 34 10.17 10.97 7.91
C LYS A 34 9.16 9.92 8.38
N TRP A 35 9.07 8.77 7.71
CA TRP A 35 8.18 7.68 8.11
C TRP A 35 8.57 7.08 9.46
N LEU A 36 9.86 6.83 9.68
CA LEU A 36 10.34 6.28 10.95
C LEU A 36 10.12 7.26 12.11
N HIS A 37 10.28 8.56 11.88
CA HIS A 37 10.01 9.60 12.87
C HIS A 37 8.51 9.74 13.18
N ALA A 38 7.64 9.54 12.19
CA ALA A 38 6.19 9.60 12.37
C ALA A 38 5.63 8.42 13.18
N ILE A 39 6.37 7.32 13.30
CA ILE A 39 5.95 6.10 14.00
C ILE A 39 6.81 5.93 15.25
N PRO A 40 6.39 6.51 16.40
CA PRO A 40 7.16 6.40 17.64
C PRO A 40 7.04 4.97 18.19
N ARG A 41 8.03 4.14 17.88
CA ARG A 41 8.11 2.76 18.37
C ARG A 41 9.54 2.45 18.81
N GLU A 42 9.72 2.08 20.08
CA GLU A 42 11.03 1.66 20.62
C GLU A 42 11.55 0.38 19.95
N ASN A 43 10.69 -0.63 19.82
CA ASN A 43 11.03 -1.91 19.20
C ASN A 43 10.66 -1.91 17.71
N MET A 44 11.39 -1.13 16.91
CA MET A 44 11.25 -1.11 15.45
C MET A 44 11.57 -2.51 14.88
N PRO A 45 10.64 -3.16 14.14
CA PRO A 45 10.96 -4.40 13.46
C PRO A 45 12.03 -4.16 12.39
N SER A 46 12.70 -5.22 11.95
CA SER A 46 13.71 -5.13 10.89
C SER A 46 13.15 -4.43 9.64
N THR A 47 13.98 -3.65 8.94
CA THR A 47 13.59 -2.84 7.77
C THR A 47 12.83 -3.65 6.70
N LYS A 48 13.14 -4.95 6.57
CA LYS A 48 12.46 -5.87 5.64
C LYS A 48 11.00 -6.13 6.02
N ASN A 49 10.73 -6.28 7.31
CA ASN A 49 9.43 -6.59 7.88
C ASN A 49 8.64 -5.33 8.22
N PHE A 50 9.26 -4.15 8.15
CA PHE A 50 8.59 -2.89 8.41
C PHE A 50 7.61 -2.55 7.29
N LYS A 51 6.30 -2.65 7.58
CA LYS A 51 5.23 -2.32 6.65
C LYS A 51 4.19 -1.41 7.30
N VAL A 52 3.61 -0.51 6.54
CA VAL A 52 2.51 0.38 7.00
C VAL A 52 1.28 0.08 6.15
N CYS A 53 0.11 -0.10 6.76
CA CYS A 53 -1.11 -0.37 6.00
C CYS A 53 -1.74 0.90 5.41
N GLU A 54 -2.58 0.71 4.40
CA GLU A 54 -3.30 1.79 3.71
C GLU A 54 -4.20 2.65 4.60
N LEU A 55 -4.60 2.16 5.78
CA LEU A 55 -5.42 2.90 6.74
C LEU A 55 -4.71 4.13 7.34
N HIS A 56 -3.38 4.22 7.18
CA HIS A 56 -2.57 5.33 7.69
C HIS A 56 -2.25 6.38 6.62
N PHE A 57 -2.79 6.21 5.41
CA PHE A 57 -2.64 7.16 4.32
C PHE A 57 -4.00 7.73 3.97
N ASP A 58 -4.01 8.91 3.39
CA ASP A 58 -5.23 9.42 2.76
C ASP A 58 -5.58 8.49 1.58
N PRO A 59 -6.86 8.11 1.39
CA PRO A 59 -7.25 7.30 0.24
C PRO A 59 -6.88 7.95 -1.10
N ALA A 60 -6.75 9.28 -1.18
CA ALA A 60 -6.29 9.98 -2.38
C ALA A 60 -4.80 9.74 -2.68
N ASP A 61 -3.97 9.48 -1.65
CA ASP A 61 -2.54 9.21 -1.80
C ASP A 61 -2.26 7.76 -2.23
N VAL A 62 -3.24 6.87 -2.06
CA VAL A 62 -3.11 5.45 -2.37
C VAL A 62 -3.57 5.16 -3.80
N ARG A 63 -2.60 5.00 -4.72
CA ARG A 63 -2.89 4.57 -6.09
C ARG A 63 -3.26 3.09 -6.15
N ARG A 64 -4.54 2.80 -6.44
CA ARG A 64 -5.08 1.43 -6.60
C ARG A 64 -5.15 0.94 -8.05
N HIS A 65 -5.24 1.87 -9.00
CA HIS A 65 -5.38 1.54 -10.41
C HIS A 65 -4.16 2.02 -11.18
N SER A 66 -3.61 1.16 -12.03
CA SER A 66 -2.68 1.55 -13.08
C SER A 66 -3.47 2.00 -14.29
N GLU A 67 -3.33 3.27 -14.66
CA GLU A 67 -3.84 3.77 -15.93
C GLU A 67 -2.76 3.58 -16.98
N TYR A 68 -3.12 2.97 -18.10
CA TYR A 68 -2.23 2.80 -19.23
C TYR A 68 -2.54 3.91 -20.24
N PHE A 69 -1.52 4.66 -20.63
CA PHE A 69 -1.62 5.67 -21.68
C PHE A 69 -1.15 5.04 -22.98
N ASP A 70 -2.02 5.01 -23.99
CA ASP A 70 -1.62 4.62 -25.34
C ASP A 70 -0.99 5.82 -26.02
N ALA A 71 0.31 5.73 -26.29
CA ALA A 71 1.09 6.80 -26.91
C ALA A 71 0.59 7.18 -28.31
N LYS A 72 -0.31 6.40 -28.94
CA LYS A 72 -0.84 6.68 -30.28
C LYS A 72 -2.17 7.44 -30.29
N THR A 73 -2.95 7.38 -29.22
CA THR A 73 -4.32 7.95 -29.21
C THR A 73 -4.52 9.07 -28.19
N ASP A 74 -3.55 9.32 -27.29
CA ASP A 74 -3.67 10.27 -26.17
C ASP A 74 -4.96 10.05 -25.32
N VAL A 75 -5.51 8.83 -25.39
CA VAL A 75 -6.66 8.41 -24.61
C VAL A 75 -6.16 7.53 -23.48
N ALA A 76 -6.54 7.88 -22.25
CA ALA A 76 -6.35 7.00 -21.10
C ALA A 76 -7.16 5.71 -21.31
N ILE A 77 -6.47 4.59 -21.54
CA ILE A 77 -7.12 3.29 -21.61
C ILE A 77 -7.47 2.90 -20.18
N LYS A 78 -8.76 2.91 -19.87
CA LYS A 78 -9.25 2.34 -18.61
C LYS A 78 -8.82 0.88 -18.58
N PRO A 79 -8.13 0.41 -17.51
CA PRO A 79 -7.86 -1.02 -17.39
C PRO A 79 -9.20 -1.74 -17.47
N CYS A 80 -9.33 -2.67 -18.42
CA CYS A 80 -10.50 -3.54 -18.50
C CYS A 80 -10.64 -4.18 -17.12
N LYS A 81 -11.69 -3.80 -16.38
CA LYS A 81 -12.04 -4.51 -15.16
C LYS A 81 -12.17 -5.96 -15.62
N ALA A 82 -11.42 -6.88 -15.03
CA ALA A 82 -11.66 -8.30 -15.18
C ALA A 82 -13.00 -8.62 -14.51
N THR A 83 -14.10 -8.16 -15.10
CA THR A 83 -15.43 -8.67 -14.85
C THR A 83 -15.53 -9.93 -15.68
N TYR A 84 -15.84 -11.01 -14.99
CA TYR A 84 -16.16 -12.36 -15.45
C TYR A 84 -17.43 -12.40 -16.33
N GLU A 85 -17.60 -11.44 -17.24
CA GLU A 85 -18.69 -11.38 -18.22
C GLU A 85 -18.16 -11.56 -19.65
N CYS A 86 -17.13 -12.39 -19.82
CA CYS A 86 -16.82 -13.04 -21.10
C CYS A 86 -16.97 -14.56 -20.96
N LEU A 87 -18.12 -15.01 -20.44
CA LEU A 87 -18.66 -16.35 -20.66
C LEU A 87 -20.18 -16.21 -20.69
N ILE A 88 -20.71 -15.82 -21.85
CA ILE A 88 -21.75 -16.44 -22.68
C ILE A 88 -22.07 -15.44 -23.80
#